data_AF-A0A2N6DJ03-F1
#
_entry.id   AF-A0A2N6DJ03-F1
#
_cell.length_a   1.000
_cell.length_b   1.000
_cell.length_c   1.000
_cell.angle_alpha   90.00
_cell.angle_beta   90.00
_cell.angle_gamma   90.00
#
_symmetry.space_group_name_H-M   'P 1'
#
loop_
_entity.id
_entity.type
_entity.pdbx_description
1 polymer ?
#
loop_
_entity_poly.entity_id
_entity_poly.type
_entity_poly.pdbx_seq_one_letter_code
_entity_poly.pdbx_strand_id
1 'polypeptide(L)'
;MELSEHLITGIDIIDQQHKNFLKMIEDLEERVEISPSRSEVESAISFIETYANKHFQSEEKVMHLIDYDRSFEHINDHKQFYKYLE
;
A
#
# COMPACT_ATOMS: atom_id res chain seq x y z
N MET A 1 3.55 11.69 -8.64
CA MET A 1 2.88 10.58 -9.35
C MET A 1 1.37 10.81 -9.28
N GLU A 2 0.65 10.55 -10.37
CA GLU A 2 -0.81 10.64 -10.36
C GLU A 2 -1.42 9.24 -10.21
N LEU A 3 -2.59 9.15 -9.54
CA LEU A 3 -3.34 7.91 -9.45
C LEU A 3 -3.92 7.56 -10.82
N SER A 4 -3.35 6.55 -11.49
CA SER A 4 -3.86 6.08 -12.78
C SER A 4 -5.25 5.46 -12.65
N GLU A 5 -6.05 5.48 -13.73
CA GLU A 5 -7.40 4.88 -13.77
C GLU A 5 -7.41 3.41 -13.35
N HIS A 6 -6.33 2.65 -13.60
CA HIS A 6 -6.20 1.25 -13.22
C HIS A 6 -6.14 1.00 -11.71
N LEU A 7 -5.86 2.05 -10.91
CA LEU A 7 -5.78 1.98 -9.45
C LEU A 7 -7.06 2.51 -8.78
N ILE A 8 -8.04 2.98 -9.56
CA ILE A 8 -9.30 3.50 -9.05
C ILE A 8 -10.27 2.33 -8.88
N THR A 9 -10.73 2.13 -7.65
CA THR A 9 -11.69 1.09 -7.25
C THR A 9 -13.12 1.62 -7.19
N GLY A 10 -13.30 2.94 -7.11
CA GLY A 10 -14.59 3.57 -6.87
C GLY A 10 -15.03 3.54 -5.40
N ILE A 11 -14.16 3.06 -4.50
CA ILE A 11 -14.37 3.07 -3.06
C ILE A 11 -13.50 4.17 -2.46
N ASP A 12 -14.14 5.29 -2.06
CA ASP A 12 -13.45 6.53 -1.66
C ASP A 12 -12.29 6.31 -0.67
N ILE A 13 -12.48 5.47 0.35
CA ILE A 13 -11.46 5.22 1.37
C ILE A 13 -10.26 4.45 0.80
N ILE A 14 -10.49 3.53 -0.13
CA ILE A 14 -9.43 2.73 -0.77
C ILE A 14 -8.66 3.58 -1.77
N ASP A 15 -9.37 4.35 -2.60
CA ASP A 15 -8.73 5.24 -3.58
C ASP A 15 -7.91 6.34 -2.89
N GLN A 16 -8.38 6.84 -1.74
CA GLN A 16 -7.59 7.77 -0.93
C GLN A 16 -6.33 7.11 -0.33
N GLN A 17 -6.40 5.83 0.06
CA GLN A 17 -5.23 5.09 0.53
C GLN A 17 -4.22 4.86 -0.61
N HIS A 18 -4.66 4.53 -1.82
CA HIS A 18 -3.78 4.44 -2.99
C HIS A 18 -3.06 5.75 -3.30
N LYS A 19 -3.77 6.89 -3.25
CA LYS A 19 -3.14 8.22 -3.40
C LYS A 19 -2.06 8.48 -2.36
N ASN A 20 -2.32 8.08 -1.12
CA ASN A 20 -1.35 8.23 -0.05
C ASN A 20 -0.11 7.35 -0.27
N PHE A 21 -0.25 6.11 -0.78
CA PHE A 21 0.91 5.31 -1.17
C PHE A 21 1.77 6.01 -2.21
N LEU A 22 1.16 6.52 -3.28
CA LEU A 22 1.90 7.21 -4.34
C LEU A 22 2.67 8.40 -3.78
N LYS A 23 2.02 9.20 -2.92
CA LYS A 23 2.70 10.30 -2.22
C LYS A 23 3.85 9.82 -1.34
N MET A 24 3.68 8.72 -0.61
CA MET A 24 4.75 8.16 0.22
C MET A 24 5.94 7.66 -0.60
N ILE A 25 5.68 7.12 -1.78
CA ILE A 25 6.72 6.68 -2.72
C ILE A 25 7.45 7.90 -3.29
N GLU A 26 6.73 8.95 -3.69
CA GLU A 26 7.33 10.21 -4.15
C GLU A 26 8.22 10.85 -3.07
N ASP A 27 7.71 10.95 -1.84
CA ASP A 27 8.46 11.49 -0.70
C ASP A 27 9.73 10.65 -0.41
N LEU A 28 9.69 9.34 -0.70
CA LEU A 28 10.84 8.45 -0.58
C LEU A 28 11.84 8.67 -1.71
N GLU A 29 11.38 8.73 -2.96
CA GLU A 29 12.22 9.00 -4.13
C GLU A 29 13.01 10.30 -3.94
N GLU A 30 12.35 11.39 -3.55
CA GLU A 30 13.01 12.68 -3.31
C GLU A 30 14.10 12.60 -2.22
N ARG A 31 13.85 11.84 -1.14
CA ARG A 31 14.82 11.67 -0.05
C ARG A 31 16.01 10.81 -0.46
N VAL A 32 15.80 9.86 -1.37
CA VAL A 32 16.83 8.91 -1.84
C VAL A 32 17.71 9.52 -2.94
N GLU A 33 17.28 10.56 -3.64
CA GLU A 33 18.12 11.24 -4.64
C GLU A 33 19.25 12.09 -4.04
N ILE A 34 19.15 12.48 -2.76
CA ILE A 34 20.05 13.47 -2.14
C ILE A 34 21.27 12.82 -1.44
N SER A 35 21.48 11.50 -1.58
CA SER A 35 22.47 10.66 -0.87
C SER A 35 21.98 10.18 0.50
N PRO A 36 21.02 9.24 0.54
CA PRO A 36 20.36 8.81 1.77
C PRO A 36 21.30 8.00 2.64
N SER A 37 21.16 8.16 3.95
CA SER A 37 21.70 7.21 4.89
C SER A 37 20.91 5.90 4.83
N ARG A 38 21.59 4.78 5.16
CA ARG A 38 20.95 3.47 5.28
C ARG A 38 19.71 3.50 6.20
N SER A 39 19.79 4.25 7.31
CA SER A 39 18.70 4.37 8.28
C SER A 39 17.47 5.07 7.70
N GLU A 40 17.64 6.02 6.79
CA GLU A 40 16.51 6.72 6.16
C GLU A 40 15.78 5.79 5.19
N VAL A 41 16.51 4.98 4.43
CA VAL A 41 15.94 3.96 3.55
C VAL A 41 15.18 2.91 4.36
N GLU A 42 15.79 2.37 5.42
CA GLU A 42 15.15 1.38 6.30
C GLU A 42 13.88 1.95 6.96
N SER A 43 13.92 3.20 7.43
CA SER A 43 12.75 3.87 8.00
C SER A 43 11.62 4.07 7.00
N ALA A 44 11.94 4.39 5.75
CA ALA A 44 10.93 4.59 4.72
C ALA A 44 10.27 3.28 4.28
N ILE A 45 11.06 2.21 4.14
CA ILE A 45 10.53 0.86 3.88
C ILE A 45 9.58 0.43 5.00
N SER A 46 9.99 0.60 6.27
CA SER A 46 9.14 0.28 7.42
C SER A 46 7.84 1.09 7.45
N PHE A 47 7.88 2.35 7.00
CA PHE A 47 6.69 3.19 6.91
C PHE A 47 5.73 2.70 5.81
N ILE A 48 6.25 2.32 4.64
CA ILE A 48 5.46 1.74 3.55
C ILE A 48 4.83 0.42 3.98
N GLU A 49 5.58 -0.46 4.64
CA GLU A 49 5.08 -1.73 5.17
C GLU A 49 3.93 -1.51 6.18
N THR A 50 4.12 -0.59 7.12
CA THR A 50 3.09 -0.25 8.11
C THR A 50 1.82 0.26 7.43
N TYR A 51 1.96 1.05 6.37
CA TYR A 51 0.83 1.58 5.61
C TYR A 51 0.13 0.49 4.77
N ALA A 52 0.90 -0.44 4.17
CA ALA A 52 0.40 -1.67 3.53
C ALA A 52 -0.53 -2.46 4.46
N ASN A 53 -0.13 -2.68 5.70
CA ASN A 53 -0.98 -3.40 6.65
C ASN A 53 -2.30 -2.69 6.93
N LYS A 54 -2.27 -1.38 7.13
CA LYS A 54 -3.49 -0.59 7.33
C LYS A 54 -4.41 -0.63 6.11
N HIS A 55 -3.83 -0.56 4.92
CA HIS A 55 -4.56 -0.58 3.66
C HIS A 55 -5.23 -1.93 3.42
N PHE A 56 -4.48 -3.03 3.49
CA PHE A 56 -5.01 -4.38 3.34
C PHE A 56 -6.13 -4.66 4.33
N GLN A 57 -5.98 -4.27 5.60
CA GLN A 57 -7.07 -4.39 6.59
C GLN A 57 -8.32 -3.59 6.21
N SER A 58 -8.17 -2.47 5.51
CA SER A 58 -9.30 -1.66 5.05
C SER A 58 -10.01 -2.35 3.89
N GLU A 59 -9.26 -2.86 2.91
CA GLU A 59 -9.81 -3.64 1.80
C GLU A 59 -10.50 -4.91 2.29
N GLU A 60 -9.89 -5.66 3.20
CA GLU A 60 -10.45 -6.90 3.75
C GLU A 60 -11.78 -6.65 4.47
N LYS A 61 -11.89 -5.53 5.20
CA LYS A 61 -13.16 -5.12 5.81
C LYS A 61 -14.21 -4.82 4.74
N VAL A 62 -13.85 -4.07 3.70
CA VAL A 62 -14.78 -3.74 2.61
C VAL A 62 -15.20 -5.00 1.87
N MET A 63 -14.26 -5.85 1.49
CA MET A 63 -14.50 -7.14 0.83
C MET A 63 -15.44 -8.03 1.65
N HIS A 64 -15.28 -8.06 2.97
CA HIS A 64 -16.19 -8.80 3.84
C HIS A 64 -17.59 -8.19 3.90
N LEU A 65 -17.70 -6.86 3.98
CA LEU A 65 -18.99 -6.15 4.07
C LEU A 65 -19.85 -6.30 2.80
N ILE A 66 -19.22 -6.47 1.64
CA ILE A 66 -19.91 -6.58 0.35
C ILE A 66 -19.97 -8.03 -0.17
N ASP A 67 -19.56 -9.01 0.65
CA ASP A 67 -19.47 -10.43 0.26
C ASP A 67 -18.69 -10.64 -1.06
N TYR A 68 -17.50 -10.03 -1.17
CA TYR A 68 -16.68 -10.15 -2.37
C TYR A 68 -16.22 -11.60 -2.60
N ASP A 69 -16.66 -12.18 -3.71
CA ASP A 69 -16.48 -13.61 -4.04
C ASP A 69 -15.01 -14.07 -4.08
N ARG A 70 -14.07 -13.18 -4.38
CA ARG A 70 -12.62 -13.49 -4.48
C ARG A 70 -11.81 -13.02 -3.27
N SER A 71 -12.47 -12.68 -2.17
CA SER A 71 -11.82 -12.21 -0.93
C SER A 71 -10.75 -13.18 -0.41
N PHE A 72 -10.98 -14.49 -0.51
CA PHE A 72 -10.01 -15.50 -0.09
C PHE A 72 -8.68 -15.42 -0.86
N GLU A 73 -8.76 -15.34 -2.19
CA GLU A 73 -7.58 -15.23 -3.07
C GLU A 73 -6.85 -13.92 -2.79
N HIS A 74 -7.59 -12.81 -2.68
CA HIS A 74 -7.03 -11.48 -2.44
C HIS A 74 -6.30 -11.40 -1.08
N ILE A 75 -6.90 -11.93 -0.01
CA ILE A 75 -6.26 -12.01 1.32
C ILE A 75 -4.98 -12.87 1.26
N ASN A 76 -4.96 -13.92 0.43
CA ASN A 76 -3.75 -14.70 0.25
C ASN A 76 -2.65 -13.90 -0.45
N ASP A 77 -2.99 -13.05 -1.42
CA ASP A 77 -2.04 -12.16 -2.08
C ASP A 77 -1.43 -11.15 -1.08
N HIS A 78 -2.25 -10.57 -0.18
CA HIS A 78 -1.76 -9.74 0.93
C HIS A 78 -0.77 -10.49 1.82
N LYS A 79 -1.05 -11.76 2.13
CA LYS A 79 -0.13 -12.59 2.92
C LYS A 79 1.17 -12.90 2.19
N GLN A 80 1.13 -13.09 0.87
CA GLN A 80 2.34 -13.30 0.08
C GLN A 80 3.19 -12.02 0.01
N PHE A 81 2.57 -10.84 -0.04
CA PHE A 81 3.30 -9.57 -0.02
C PHE A 81 4.30 -9.49 1.15
N TYR A 82 3.89 -9.85 2.37
CA TYR A 82 4.79 -9.82 3.53
C TYR A 82 5.95 -10.82 3.45
N LYS A 83 5.78 -11.94 2.73
CA LYS A 83 6.89 -12.88 2.53
C LYS A 83 7.98 -12.34 1.60
N TYR A 84 7.70 -11.33 0.81
CA TYR A 84 8.70 -10.65 -0.01
C TYR A 84 9.46 -9.55 0.75
N LEU A 85 8.99 -9.19 1.95
CA LEU A 85 9.64 -8.21 2.82
C LEU A 85 10.59 -8.84 3.85
N GLU A 86 10.51 -10.17 4.02
CA GLU A 86 11.45 -11.00 4.81
C GLU A 86 12.73 -11.31 4.03
#